data_AF-A0A838QFD0-F1
#
_entry.id   AF-A0A838QFD0-F1
#
_cell.length_a   1.000
_cell.length_b   1.000
_cell.length_c   1.000
_cell.angle_alpha   90.00
_cell.angle_beta   90.00
_cell.angle_gamma   90.00
#
_symmetry.space_group_name_H-M   'P 1'
#
loop_
_entity.id
_entity.type
_entity.pdbx_description
1 polymer ?
#
loop_
_entity_poly.entity_id
_entity_poly.type
_entity_poly.pdbx_seq_one_letter_code
_entity_poly.pdbx_strand_id
1 'polypeptide(L)'
;MTRSGCGSVRLPFSALSSLVIVGLGAGLAAGPLGCARNPVTGKSELSLVSESQEIQMGQQGAKEVAQSIGFYKDAAVNAYVADIGKRMAAQSERPDLPWEFHVVDDASVNAFAIPGGFIYVTRGLMSSINNEAELAGVIGHEIAHVTHRHSVQQISKAQLAQLGLGIGSIISSDIAKFGQLAGAGLGLLFLKYGRDAENQADQSGFRYALGQNYDVREMPNVFETLSRISEAGGAGRLPEWLATHPNPDNRIEHIEKMIDTVRLQDRKLVVDREDYLRHIQGMTFGEDPRQGYFEGNAFYHPQMRFQMQFPAEWKKQNMTQAVVAVSPGEDAIMQLGLAGQTPPEQAARQFLSQQGVEAGNASAARINGLPAASSYFRAQTEQGQIEGIVSFVSYGGQTFGLMGYTPAGKLSSYDRSFQSSIGSFTELRDASKINVQPARLELVKVPRQMTLDQFNSQYPSSIPLEQLAIINHLEGPSSVIPVGRMVKRVVGGRPAGSS
;
A
#
# COMPACT_ATOMS: atom_id res chain seq x y z
N MET A 1 16.47 -4.57 -39.06
CA MET A 1 16.57 -5.93 -38.49
C MET A 1 17.91 -6.05 -37.79
N THR A 2 17.96 -5.87 -36.48
CA THR A 2 19.15 -6.11 -35.66
C THR A 2 18.69 -6.86 -34.41
N ARG A 3 19.05 -8.13 -34.32
CA ARG A 3 18.79 -9.00 -33.15
C ARG A 3 19.78 -8.61 -32.06
N SER A 4 19.32 -7.90 -31.04
CA SER A 4 20.01 -7.82 -29.75
C SER A 4 19.28 -8.74 -28.77
N GLY A 5 19.63 -10.03 -28.79
CA GLY A 5 19.17 -11.04 -27.83
C GLY A 5 20.29 -11.43 -26.86
N CYS A 6 19.93 -11.95 -25.68
CA CYS A 6 20.82 -12.50 -24.64
C CYS A 6 22.11 -13.10 -25.26
N GLY A 7 23.24 -12.39 -25.14
CA GLY A 7 24.54 -12.95 -25.41
C GLY A 7 24.87 -13.97 -24.32
N SER A 8 25.32 -15.17 -24.71
CA SER A 8 25.80 -16.19 -23.78
C SER A 8 26.95 -15.62 -22.94
N VAL A 9 26.68 -15.26 -21.68
CA VAL A 9 27.73 -14.91 -20.72
C VAL A 9 28.42 -16.21 -20.31
N ARG A 10 29.59 -16.48 -20.89
CA ARG A 10 30.51 -17.50 -20.37
C ARG A 10 31.36 -16.84 -19.29
N LEU A 11 31.18 -17.24 -18.02
CA LEU A 11 32.10 -16.88 -16.94
C LEU A 11 33.41 -17.68 -17.10
N PRO A 12 34.58 -17.06 -16.85
CA PRO A 12 35.84 -17.78 -16.86
C PRO A 12 35.90 -18.74 -15.67
N PHE A 13 36.08 -20.03 -15.96
CA PHE A 13 36.39 -21.05 -14.97
C PHE A 13 37.82 -20.82 -14.46
N SER A 14 37.97 -20.10 -13.35
CA SER A 14 39.17 -20.16 -12.51
C SER A 14 38.97 -19.37 -11.22
N ALA A 15 38.60 -20.06 -10.13
CA ALA A 15 39.06 -19.83 -8.75
C ALA A 15 38.20 -20.67 -7.78
N LEU A 16 38.41 -22.00 -7.81
CA LEU A 16 37.98 -22.90 -6.74
C LEU A 16 39.19 -23.14 -5.87
N SER A 17 39.20 -22.59 -4.66
CA SER A 17 39.83 -23.21 -3.49
C SER A 17 39.32 -22.57 -2.22
N SER A 18 38.75 -23.42 -1.37
CA SER A 18 38.57 -23.26 0.08
C SER A 18 37.36 -22.44 0.56
N LEU A 19 36.22 -23.10 0.73
CA LEU A 19 35.46 -22.99 1.98
C LEU A 19 34.75 -24.31 2.29
N VAL A 20 34.97 -24.78 3.52
CA VAL A 20 34.52 -26.06 4.07
C VAL A 20 33.00 -26.07 4.26
N ILE A 21 32.39 -27.18 3.84
CA ILE A 21 30.97 -27.52 3.94
C ILE A 21 30.63 -27.99 5.36
N VAL A 22 29.62 -27.37 5.96
CA VAL A 22 28.63 -27.99 6.85
C VAL A 22 27.30 -27.33 6.46
N GLY A 23 26.27 -27.96 5.90
CA GLY A 23 25.89 -29.36 5.86
C GLY A 23 24.50 -29.57 6.45
N LEU A 24 23.44 -28.92 5.93
CA LEU A 24 22.07 -29.42 6.01
C LEU A 24 21.31 -29.07 4.74
N GLY A 25 20.99 -30.11 3.97
CA GLY A 25 20.54 -30.03 2.58
C GLY A 25 19.03 -29.87 2.43
N ALA A 26 18.66 -28.92 1.59
CA ALA A 26 17.58 -29.05 0.63
C ALA A 26 18.17 -28.58 -0.71
N GLY A 27 18.20 -29.47 -1.71
CA GLY A 27 18.89 -29.23 -2.97
C GLY A 27 18.30 -28.05 -3.74
N LEU A 28 18.96 -26.89 -3.67
CA LEU A 28 18.90 -25.87 -4.70
C LEU A 28 19.59 -26.43 -5.95
N ALA A 29 18.81 -27.06 -6.81
CA ALA A 29 19.23 -27.24 -8.20
C ALA A 29 19.41 -25.83 -8.78
N ALA A 30 20.67 -25.43 -8.98
CA ALA A 30 21.02 -24.27 -9.78
C ALA A 30 20.57 -24.54 -11.22
N GLY A 31 19.30 -24.22 -11.53
CA GLY A 31 18.82 -24.19 -12.89
C GLY A 31 19.66 -23.21 -13.71
N PRO A 32 19.86 -23.45 -15.02
CA PRO A 32 20.56 -22.50 -15.87
C PRO A 32 19.86 -21.14 -15.75
N LEU A 33 20.64 -20.06 -15.58
CA LEU A 33 20.17 -18.68 -15.70
C LEU A 33 19.36 -18.57 -17.00
N GLY A 34 18.03 -18.62 -16.87
CA GLY A 34 17.14 -18.88 -18.00
C GLY A 34 16.66 -17.55 -18.57
N CYS A 35 16.96 -17.28 -19.83
CA CYS A 35 16.20 -16.26 -20.54
C CYS A 35 14.78 -16.83 -20.77
N ALA A 36 13.75 -16.20 -20.22
CA ALA A 36 12.35 -16.55 -20.48
C ALA A 36 11.79 -15.60 -21.54
N ARG A 37 10.78 -16.07 -22.29
CA ARG A 37 10.10 -15.22 -23.28
C ARG A 37 9.01 -14.41 -22.57
N ASN A 38 9.04 -13.09 -22.72
CA ASN A 38 7.97 -12.21 -22.27
C ASN A 38 6.68 -12.58 -23.04
N PRO A 39 5.57 -12.93 -22.34
CA PRO A 39 4.34 -13.39 -22.98
C PRO A 39 3.73 -12.36 -23.94
N VAL A 40 3.89 -11.06 -23.67
CA VAL A 40 3.28 -9.99 -24.46
C VAL A 40 4.22 -9.49 -25.54
N THR A 41 5.45 -9.12 -25.18
CA THR A 41 6.39 -8.54 -26.17
C THR A 41 7.04 -9.59 -27.06
N GLY A 42 7.00 -10.87 -26.64
CA GLY A 42 7.66 -11.97 -27.30
C GLY A 42 9.20 -11.92 -27.24
N LYS A 43 9.79 -10.95 -26.52
CA LYS A 43 11.25 -10.80 -26.37
C LYS A 43 11.79 -11.79 -25.34
N SER A 44 13.03 -12.24 -25.53
CA SER A 44 13.75 -13.02 -24.52
C SER A 44 14.32 -12.07 -23.47
N GLU A 45 13.93 -12.27 -22.21
CA GLU A 45 14.32 -11.47 -21.06
C GLU A 45 14.94 -12.39 -20.00
N LEU A 46 15.91 -11.90 -19.23
CA LEU A 46 16.45 -12.66 -18.11
C LEU A 46 15.36 -12.87 -17.06
N SER A 47 15.07 -14.13 -16.71
CA SER A 47 14.07 -14.46 -15.70
C SER A 47 14.61 -15.56 -14.79
N LEU A 48 14.83 -15.22 -13.53
CA LEU A 48 15.31 -16.16 -12.51
C LEU A 48 14.17 -16.86 -11.78
N VAL A 49 12.92 -16.53 -12.13
CA VAL A 49 11.70 -17.00 -11.45
C VAL A 49 10.81 -17.71 -12.47
N SER A 50 10.60 -19.01 -12.27
CA SER A 50 9.66 -19.80 -13.07
C SER A 50 8.22 -19.31 -12.84
N GLU A 51 7.28 -19.66 -13.72
CA GLU A 51 5.86 -19.34 -13.51
C GLU A 51 5.30 -20.02 -12.25
N SER A 52 5.70 -21.26 -11.96
CA SER A 52 5.29 -21.95 -10.74
C SER A 52 5.81 -21.26 -9.48
N GLN A 53 7.05 -20.77 -9.49
CA GLN A 53 7.61 -19.97 -8.40
C GLN A 53 6.91 -18.62 -8.28
N GLU A 54 6.60 -17.97 -9.41
CA GLU A 54 5.84 -16.72 -9.46
C GLU A 54 4.47 -16.87 -8.79
N ILE A 55 3.73 -17.94 -9.09
CA ILE A 55 2.44 -18.25 -8.48
C ILE A 55 2.59 -18.50 -6.97
N GLN A 56 3.60 -19.27 -6.55
CA GLN A 56 3.86 -19.52 -5.13
C GLN A 56 4.19 -18.24 -4.36
N MET A 57 4.99 -17.35 -4.95
CA MET A 57 5.28 -16.04 -4.38
C MET A 57 4.00 -15.20 -4.24
N GLY A 58 3.14 -15.21 -5.26
CA GLY A 58 1.82 -14.57 -5.21
C GLY A 58 0.94 -15.07 -4.07
N GLN A 59 0.81 -16.40 -3.93
CA GLN A 59 0.02 -17.04 -2.87
C GLN A 59 0.53 -16.70 -1.47
N GLN A 60 1.85 -16.60 -1.30
CA GLN A 60 2.45 -16.18 -0.03
C GLN A 60 2.21 -14.69 0.23
N GLY A 61 2.45 -13.84 -0.77
CA GLY A 61 2.18 -12.40 -0.68
C GLY A 61 0.71 -12.09 -0.42
N ALA A 62 -0.22 -12.87 -0.96
CA ALA A 62 -1.66 -12.71 -0.73
C ALA A 62 -2.03 -12.93 0.75
N LYS A 63 -1.41 -13.91 1.42
CA LYS A 63 -1.58 -14.12 2.86
C LYS A 63 -1.04 -12.93 3.65
N GLU A 64 0.09 -12.37 3.24
CA GLU A 64 0.69 -11.21 3.88
C GLU A 64 -0.18 -9.96 3.70
N VAL A 65 -0.72 -9.70 2.50
CA VAL A 65 -1.68 -8.60 2.24
C VAL A 65 -2.94 -8.76 3.12
N ALA A 66 -3.48 -9.98 3.21
CA ALA A 66 -4.66 -10.25 4.03
C ALA A 66 -4.38 -10.02 5.53
N GLN A 67 -3.17 -10.30 5.99
CA GLN A 67 -2.75 -10.08 7.38
C GLN A 67 -2.39 -8.62 7.66
N SER A 68 -1.83 -7.92 6.67
CA SER A 68 -1.26 -6.59 6.85
C SER A 68 -2.25 -5.46 6.58
N ILE A 69 -2.90 -5.47 5.42
CA ILE A 69 -3.86 -4.45 4.96
C ILE A 69 -5.30 -4.89 5.27
N GLY A 70 -5.59 -6.17 5.04
CA GLY A 70 -6.92 -6.75 5.21
C GLY A 70 -7.86 -6.47 4.04
N PHE A 71 -8.82 -7.37 3.84
CA PHE A 71 -9.83 -7.23 2.80
C PHE A 71 -10.99 -6.34 3.24
N TYR A 72 -11.50 -5.56 2.29
CA TYR A 72 -12.69 -4.76 2.49
C TYR A 72 -13.91 -5.66 2.69
N LYS A 73 -14.65 -5.44 3.78
CA LYS A 73 -15.71 -6.35 4.26
C LYS A 73 -17.05 -6.09 3.57
N ASP A 74 -17.07 -6.20 2.24
CA ASP A 74 -18.29 -6.13 1.44
C ASP A 74 -18.23 -7.15 0.29
N ALA A 75 -19.07 -8.20 0.38
CA ALA A 75 -19.06 -9.28 -0.59
C ALA A 75 -19.54 -8.84 -1.99
N ALA A 76 -20.46 -7.88 -2.08
CA ALA A 76 -20.97 -7.41 -3.36
C ALA A 76 -19.91 -6.58 -4.10
N VAL A 77 -19.22 -5.68 -3.39
CA VAL A 77 -18.12 -4.90 -3.96
C VAL A 77 -16.96 -5.80 -4.42
N ASN A 78 -16.58 -6.79 -3.61
CA ASN A 78 -15.52 -7.73 -4.00
C ASN A 78 -15.93 -8.57 -5.23
N ALA A 79 -17.18 -9.06 -5.27
CA ALA A 79 -17.67 -9.81 -6.43
C ALA A 79 -17.70 -8.96 -7.70
N TYR A 80 -18.09 -7.70 -7.59
CA TYR A 80 -18.11 -6.74 -8.69
C TYR A 80 -16.71 -6.50 -9.28
N VAL A 81 -15.73 -6.17 -8.44
CA VAL A 81 -14.33 -5.97 -8.88
C VAL A 81 -13.75 -7.26 -9.47
N ALA A 82 -14.06 -8.41 -8.87
CA ALA A 82 -13.60 -9.69 -9.37
C ALA A 82 -14.21 -10.08 -10.72
N ASP A 83 -15.46 -9.74 -10.99
CA ASP A 83 -16.09 -9.98 -12.29
C ASP A 83 -15.39 -9.18 -13.40
N ILE A 84 -15.20 -7.88 -13.20
CA ILE A 84 -14.49 -6.99 -14.16
C ILE A 84 -13.09 -7.55 -14.45
N GLY A 85 -12.33 -7.82 -13.40
CA GLY A 85 -10.97 -8.31 -13.51
C GLY A 85 -10.87 -9.65 -14.24
N LYS A 86 -11.70 -10.63 -13.87
CA LYS A 86 -11.69 -11.96 -14.51
C LYS A 86 -12.04 -11.89 -15.99
N ARG A 87 -13.03 -11.09 -16.38
CA ARG A 87 -13.39 -10.88 -17.78
C ARG A 87 -12.21 -10.30 -18.58
N MET A 88 -11.52 -9.30 -18.03
CA MET A 88 -10.36 -8.69 -18.66
C MET A 88 -9.17 -9.66 -18.75
N ALA A 89 -8.85 -10.34 -17.66
CA ALA A 89 -7.72 -11.29 -17.60
C ALA A 89 -7.88 -12.47 -18.55
N ALA A 90 -9.11 -12.94 -18.79
CA ALA A 90 -9.42 -13.99 -19.75
C ALA A 90 -9.06 -13.62 -21.21
N GLN A 91 -8.91 -12.33 -21.53
CA GLN A 91 -8.48 -11.83 -22.85
C GLN A 91 -6.99 -11.42 -22.88
N SER A 92 -6.27 -11.62 -21.78
CA SER A 92 -4.84 -11.32 -21.70
C SER A 92 -3.98 -12.40 -22.34
N GLU A 93 -2.68 -12.16 -22.44
CA GLU A 93 -1.70 -13.15 -22.90
C GLU A 93 -1.41 -14.26 -21.88
N ARG A 94 -1.98 -14.19 -20.67
CA ARG A 94 -1.83 -15.21 -19.61
C ARG A 94 -3.18 -15.56 -18.97
N PRO A 95 -4.15 -16.09 -19.73
CA PRO A 95 -5.51 -16.33 -19.22
C PRO A 95 -5.58 -17.45 -18.18
N ASP A 96 -4.62 -18.38 -18.19
CA ASP A 96 -4.61 -19.57 -17.34
C ASP A 96 -3.94 -19.37 -15.96
N LEU A 97 -3.50 -18.15 -15.63
CA LEU A 97 -3.03 -17.84 -14.28
C LEU A 97 -4.19 -17.96 -13.27
N PRO A 98 -3.90 -18.25 -11.99
CA PRO A 98 -4.90 -18.26 -10.92
C PRO A 98 -5.29 -16.84 -10.54
N TRP A 99 -5.97 -16.13 -11.45
CA TRP A 99 -6.31 -14.72 -11.27
C TRP A 99 -7.25 -14.50 -10.08
N GLU A 100 -6.82 -13.63 -9.18
CA GLU A 100 -7.57 -13.19 -8.01
C GLU A 100 -7.60 -11.66 -7.96
N PHE A 101 -8.77 -11.14 -7.61
CA PHE A 101 -9.02 -9.70 -7.56
C PHE A 101 -9.74 -9.41 -6.25
N HIS A 102 -9.19 -8.50 -5.46
CA HIS A 102 -9.72 -8.20 -4.13
C HIS A 102 -9.75 -6.70 -3.89
N VAL A 103 -10.72 -6.26 -3.09
CA VAL A 103 -10.73 -4.90 -2.55
C VAL A 103 -10.12 -4.94 -1.16
N VAL A 104 -9.16 -4.05 -0.90
CA VAL A 104 -8.47 -3.95 0.41
C VAL A 104 -8.99 -2.75 1.21
N ASP A 105 -8.97 -2.90 2.54
CA ASP A 105 -9.51 -1.90 3.48
C ASP A 105 -8.54 -0.74 3.74
N ASP A 106 -8.03 -0.14 2.66
CA ASP A 106 -7.06 0.95 2.70
C ASP A 106 -7.66 2.27 2.20
N ALA A 107 -7.46 3.34 2.96
CA ALA A 107 -7.91 4.69 2.63
C ALA A 107 -7.05 5.36 1.54
N SER A 108 -5.84 4.87 1.30
CA SER A 108 -4.94 5.40 0.29
C SER A 108 -5.55 5.22 -1.11
N VAL A 109 -5.21 6.11 -2.04
CA VAL A 109 -5.61 5.96 -3.45
C VAL A 109 -4.56 5.11 -4.14
N ASN A 110 -4.85 3.81 -4.25
CA ASN A 110 -3.92 2.83 -4.78
C ASN A 110 -4.61 1.64 -5.47
N ALA A 111 -3.84 0.98 -6.33
CA ALA A 111 -4.08 -0.36 -6.85
C ALA A 111 -2.72 -1.00 -7.10
N PHE A 112 -2.61 -2.32 -6.96
CA PHE A 112 -1.34 -3.00 -7.17
C PHE A 112 -1.54 -4.45 -7.55
N ALA A 113 -0.61 -4.97 -8.32
CA ALA A 113 -0.45 -6.40 -8.56
C ALA A 113 0.74 -6.98 -7.80
N ILE A 114 0.58 -8.20 -7.29
CA ILE A 114 1.68 -9.06 -6.87
C ILE A 114 1.84 -10.22 -7.87
N PRO A 115 3.01 -10.90 -7.91
CA PRO A 115 3.28 -11.95 -8.87
C PRO A 115 2.19 -13.03 -8.92
N GLY A 116 1.98 -13.65 -10.08
CA GLY A 116 1.13 -14.84 -10.17
C GLY A 116 -0.38 -14.60 -10.34
N GLY A 117 -0.81 -13.35 -10.56
CA GLY A 117 -2.19 -13.04 -10.94
C GLY A 117 -3.07 -12.46 -9.84
N PHE A 118 -2.49 -11.91 -8.77
CA PHE A 118 -3.25 -11.33 -7.66
C PHE A 118 -3.24 -9.80 -7.76
N ILE A 119 -4.43 -9.21 -7.87
CA ILE A 119 -4.62 -7.77 -8.04
C ILE A 119 -5.48 -7.23 -6.90
N TYR A 120 -5.08 -6.09 -6.38
CA TYR A 120 -5.73 -5.42 -5.26
C TYR A 120 -6.10 -3.99 -5.64
N VAL A 121 -7.30 -3.58 -5.27
CA VAL A 121 -7.82 -2.22 -5.44
C VAL A 121 -8.15 -1.69 -4.06
N THR A 122 -7.68 -0.50 -3.70
CA THR A 122 -8.02 0.08 -2.40
C THR A 122 -9.42 0.69 -2.42
N ARG A 123 -10.12 0.67 -1.28
CA ARG A 123 -11.36 1.43 -1.13
C ARG A 123 -11.13 2.94 -1.33
N GLY A 124 -9.95 3.47 -1.01
CA GLY A 124 -9.58 4.86 -1.28
C GLY A 124 -9.61 5.20 -2.76
N LEU A 125 -9.09 4.34 -3.64
CA LEU A 125 -9.18 4.50 -5.09
C LEU A 125 -10.64 4.43 -5.55
N MET A 126 -11.39 3.42 -5.12
CA MET A 126 -12.80 3.27 -5.49
C MET A 126 -13.64 4.47 -5.04
N SER A 127 -13.35 5.05 -3.89
CA SER A 127 -14.07 6.24 -3.43
C SER A 127 -13.74 7.51 -4.23
N SER A 128 -12.60 7.53 -4.92
CA SER A 128 -12.08 8.71 -5.63
C SER A 128 -12.56 8.79 -7.08
N ILE A 129 -12.56 7.67 -7.81
CA ILE A 129 -12.99 7.59 -9.22
C ILE A 129 -14.52 7.59 -9.36
N ASN A 130 -15.04 7.79 -10.57
CA ASN A 130 -16.46 8.06 -10.80
C ASN A 130 -17.21 7.01 -11.62
N ASN A 131 -16.52 6.13 -12.35
CA ASN A 131 -17.20 5.17 -13.21
C ASN A 131 -16.44 3.84 -13.39
N GLU A 132 -17.14 2.84 -13.94
CA GLU A 132 -16.60 1.49 -14.16
C GLU A 132 -15.49 1.48 -15.20
N ALA A 133 -15.55 2.33 -16.23
CA ALA A 133 -14.51 2.40 -17.25
C ALA A 133 -13.16 2.88 -16.69
N GLU A 134 -13.17 3.84 -15.75
CA GLU A 134 -11.98 4.25 -14.99
C GLU A 134 -11.41 3.08 -14.17
N LEU A 135 -12.29 2.37 -13.43
CA LEU A 135 -11.88 1.19 -12.66
C LEU A 135 -11.28 0.11 -13.56
N ALA A 136 -11.91 -0.17 -14.70
CA ALA A 136 -11.43 -1.13 -15.68
C ALA A 136 -10.08 -0.70 -16.27
N GLY A 137 -9.87 0.60 -16.50
CA GLY A 137 -8.59 1.15 -16.90
C GLY A 137 -7.47 0.82 -15.90
N VAL A 138 -7.72 1.04 -14.61
CA VAL A 138 -6.76 0.71 -13.54
C VAL A 138 -6.53 -0.80 -13.43
N ILE A 139 -7.59 -1.61 -13.40
CA ILE A 139 -7.47 -3.07 -13.33
C ILE A 139 -6.71 -3.61 -14.56
N GLY A 140 -6.97 -3.07 -15.75
CA GLY A 140 -6.28 -3.42 -16.97
C GLY A 140 -4.78 -3.12 -16.91
N HIS A 141 -4.41 -1.98 -16.34
CA HIS A 141 -3.01 -1.60 -16.08
C HIS A 141 -2.32 -2.62 -15.14
N GLU A 142 -2.97 -3.00 -14.05
CA GLU A 142 -2.43 -4.00 -13.11
C GLU A 142 -2.32 -5.40 -13.73
N ILE A 143 -3.32 -5.84 -14.52
CA ILE A 143 -3.25 -7.08 -15.31
C ILE A 143 -2.03 -7.03 -16.23
N ALA A 144 -1.78 -5.89 -16.87
CA ALA A 144 -0.67 -5.74 -17.77
C ALA A 144 0.70 -5.91 -17.07
N HIS A 145 0.88 -5.39 -15.85
CA HIS A 145 2.11 -5.63 -15.09
C HIS A 145 2.39 -7.12 -14.88
N VAL A 146 1.35 -7.91 -14.59
CA VAL A 146 1.48 -9.37 -14.42
C VAL A 146 1.71 -10.08 -15.76
N THR A 147 1.03 -9.66 -16.84
CA THR A 147 1.17 -10.33 -18.15
C THR A 147 2.55 -10.09 -18.74
N HIS A 148 3.10 -8.89 -18.59
CA HIS A 148 4.47 -8.55 -18.95
C HIS A 148 5.52 -9.06 -17.94
N ARG A 149 5.08 -9.65 -16.81
CA ARG A 149 5.94 -10.17 -15.74
C ARG A 149 6.87 -9.08 -15.16
N HIS A 150 6.43 -7.82 -15.10
CA HIS A 150 7.26 -6.70 -14.66
C HIS A 150 7.84 -6.89 -13.25
N SER A 151 7.05 -7.40 -12.31
CA SER A 151 7.53 -7.68 -10.94
C SER A 151 8.61 -8.77 -10.94
N VAL A 152 8.44 -9.83 -11.74
CA VAL A 152 9.45 -10.90 -11.89
C VAL A 152 10.75 -10.37 -12.49
N GLN A 153 10.66 -9.48 -13.47
CA GLN A 153 11.85 -8.83 -14.04
C GLN A 153 12.58 -8.01 -12.97
N GLN A 154 11.87 -7.26 -12.12
CA GLN A 154 12.49 -6.50 -11.03
C GLN A 154 13.11 -7.40 -9.96
N ILE A 155 12.42 -8.47 -9.55
CA ILE A 155 12.93 -9.47 -8.61
C ILE A 155 14.20 -10.12 -9.18
N SER A 156 14.19 -10.50 -10.45
CA SER A 156 15.34 -11.11 -11.12
C SER A 156 16.54 -10.15 -11.19
N LYS A 157 16.31 -8.87 -11.47
CA LYS A 157 17.35 -7.83 -11.43
C LYS A 157 17.93 -7.64 -10.03
N ALA A 158 17.09 -7.61 -9.00
CA ALA A 158 17.52 -7.49 -7.61
C ALA A 158 18.37 -8.70 -7.17
N GLN A 159 17.92 -9.93 -7.48
CA GLN A 159 18.69 -11.15 -7.22
C GLN A 159 20.03 -11.16 -7.94
N LEU A 160 20.07 -10.73 -9.21
CA LEU A 160 21.32 -10.67 -9.96
C LEU A 160 22.29 -9.62 -9.40
N ALA A 161 21.78 -8.46 -8.96
CA ALA A 161 22.59 -7.43 -8.31
C ALA A 161 23.27 -7.95 -7.04
N GLN A 162 22.56 -8.77 -6.25
CA GLN A 162 23.10 -9.43 -5.07
C GLN A 162 24.20 -10.46 -5.43
N LEU A 163 24.03 -11.21 -6.51
CA LEU A 163 24.99 -12.25 -6.94
C LEU A 163 26.23 -11.70 -7.68
N GLY A 164 26.09 -10.57 -8.39
CA GLY A 164 27.11 -10.09 -9.34
C GLY A 164 28.19 -9.18 -8.76
N LEU A 165 27.97 -8.57 -7.58
CA LEU A 165 28.87 -7.54 -7.06
C LEU A 165 29.29 -7.71 -5.59
N GLY A 166 28.67 -8.61 -4.82
CA GLY A 166 28.84 -8.59 -3.35
C GLY A 166 28.40 -7.26 -2.71
N ILE A 167 27.70 -6.41 -3.46
CA ILE A 167 27.21 -5.10 -3.08
C ILE A 167 25.68 -5.19 -3.06
N GLY A 168 25.09 -5.28 -1.87
CA GLY A 168 23.65 -5.45 -1.64
C GLY A 168 22.79 -4.21 -1.91
N SER A 169 23.21 -3.24 -2.73
CA SER A 169 22.65 -1.88 -2.71
C SER A 169 21.81 -1.45 -3.93
N ILE A 170 21.23 -2.38 -4.70
CA ILE A 170 20.18 -2.04 -5.70
C ILE A 170 18.77 -2.31 -5.15
N ILE A 171 18.65 -2.38 -3.83
CA ILE A 171 17.38 -2.23 -3.15
C ILE A 171 17.33 -0.76 -2.74
N SER A 172 16.29 -0.03 -3.14
CA SER A 172 16.06 1.34 -2.64
C SER A 172 16.29 1.34 -1.12
N SER A 173 17.01 2.33 -0.60
CA SER A 173 17.23 2.45 0.85
C SER A 173 15.91 2.47 1.64
N ASP A 174 14.78 2.79 1.00
CA ASP A 174 13.44 2.67 1.58
C ASP A 174 12.96 1.21 1.71
N ILE A 175 13.28 0.34 0.75
CA ILE A 175 12.91 -1.09 0.78
C ILE A 175 13.78 -1.86 1.79
N ALA A 176 15.05 -1.49 1.97
CA ALA A 176 15.91 -2.11 3.00
C ALA A 176 15.45 -1.71 4.42
N LYS A 177 15.04 -0.45 4.61
CA LYS A 177 14.53 0.07 5.90
C LYS A 177 13.18 -0.51 6.31
N PHE A 178 12.28 -0.74 5.36
CA PHE A 178 10.94 -1.29 5.64
C PHE A 178 10.88 -2.83 5.52
N GLY A 179 11.71 -3.45 4.67
CA GLY A 179 11.69 -4.89 4.38
C GLY A 179 12.32 -5.80 5.43
N GLN A 180 13.00 -5.28 6.46
CA GLN A 180 13.42 -6.08 7.62
C GLN A 180 12.31 -6.24 8.67
N LEU A 181 11.31 -5.35 8.68
CA LEU A 181 10.17 -5.38 9.60
C LEU A 181 8.88 -5.91 8.94
N ALA A 182 8.71 -5.66 7.65
CA ALA A 182 7.64 -6.21 6.83
C ALA A 182 8.16 -7.49 6.14
N GLY A 183 7.47 -8.62 6.26
CA GLY A 183 7.88 -9.88 5.62
C GLY A 183 8.25 -9.72 4.14
N ALA A 184 9.11 -10.61 3.62
CA ALA A 184 9.73 -10.47 2.29
C ALA A 184 8.72 -10.27 1.14
N GLY A 185 7.45 -10.70 1.27
CA GLY A 185 6.41 -10.49 0.28
C GLY A 185 5.83 -9.07 0.28
N LEU A 186 5.79 -8.37 1.42
CA LEU A 186 5.35 -6.96 1.49
C LEU A 186 6.32 -6.00 0.81
N GLY A 187 7.61 -6.34 0.75
CA GLY A 187 8.59 -5.59 -0.03
C GLY A 187 8.26 -5.51 -1.53
N LEU A 188 7.47 -6.46 -2.05
CA LEU A 188 7.03 -6.49 -3.45
C LEU A 188 6.01 -5.38 -3.77
N LEU A 189 5.26 -4.92 -2.78
CA LEU A 189 4.28 -3.83 -2.94
C LEU A 189 4.93 -2.48 -3.23
N PHE A 190 6.20 -2.32 -2.85
CA PHE A 190 6.97 -1.10 -3.04
C PHE A 190 7.89 -1.14 -4.26
N LEU A 191 7.75 -2.16 -5.12
CA LEU A 191 8.48 -2.22 -6.38
C LEU A 191 8.06 -1.06 -7.27
N LYS A 192 9.05 -0.27 -7.71
CA LYS A 192 8.86 0.80 -8.68
C LYS A 192 9.12 0.27 -10.08
N TYR A 193 8.24 0.62 -11.01
CA TYR A 193 8.41 0.26 -12.40
C TYR A 193 9.08 1.40 -13.19
N GLY A 194 9.94 1.02 -14.12
CA GLY A 194 10.58 1.98 -15.02
C GLY A 194 9.64 2.45 -16.12
N ARG A 195 10.01 3.53 -16.82
CA ARG A 195 9.22 4.14 -17.90
C ARG A 195 8.70 3.14 -18.94
N ASP A 196 9.55 2.22 -19.40
CA ASP A 196 9.15 1.25 -20.42
C ASP A 196 8.08 0.28 -19.92
N ALA A 197 8.12 -0.09 -18.64
CA ALA A 197 7.15 -0.99 -18.03
C ALA A 197 5.79 -0.28 -17.86
N GLU A 198 5.78 0.97 -17.43
CA GLU A 198 4.56 1.78 -17.34
C GLU A 198 3.92 1.98 -18.72
N ASN A 199 4.70 2.29 -19.76
CA ASN A 199 4.19 2.43 -21.12
C ASN A 199 3.61 1.12 -21.68
N GLN A 200 4.25 -0.02 -21.41
CA GLN A 200 3.74 -1.34 -21.80
C GLN A 200 2.45 -1.69 -21.07
N ALA A 201 2.37 -1.31 -19.80
CA ALA A 201 1.20 -1.51 -18.96
C ALA A 201 0.02 -0.64 -19.42
N ASP A 202 0.24 0.65 -19.70
CA ASP A 202 -0.73 1.56 -20.29
C ASP A 202 -1.30 1.02 -21.61
N GLN A 203 -0.42 0.62 -22.53
CA GLN A 203 -0.83 0.14 -23.85
C GLN A 203 -1.65 -1.14 -23.78
N SER A 204 -1.25 -2.08 -22.92
CA SER A 204 -1.93 -3.37 -22.79
C SER A 204 -3.22 -3.23 -21.99
N GLY A 205 -3.20 -2.45 -20.90
CA GLY A 205 -4.37 -2.13 -20.09
C GLY A 205 -5.46 -1.42 -20.90
N PHE A 206 -5.08 -0.43 -21.72
CA PHE A 206 -5.95 0.22 -22.69
C PHE A 206 -6.62 -0.80 -23.63
N ARG A 207 -5.83 -1.72 -24.19
CA ARG A 207 -6.35 -2.78 -25.08
C ARG A 207 -7.30 -3.73 -24.36
N TYR A 208 -6.99 -4.15 -23.13
CA TYR A 208 -7.86 -5.03 -22.35
C TYR A 208 -9.20 -4.35 -22.03
N ALA A 209 -9.18 -3.09 -21.61
CA ALA A 209 -10.40 -2.32 -21.33
C ALA A 209 -11.25 -2.15 -22.59
N LEU A 210 -10.62 -1.76 -23.71
CA LEU A 210 -11.30 -1.60 -24.99
C LEU A 210 -11.87 -2.93 -25.54
N GLY A 211 -11.19 -4.06 -25.26
CA GLY A 211 -11.62 -5.41 -25.59
C GLY A 211 -12.88 -5.87 -24.82
N GLN A 212 -13.06 -5.35 -23.60
CA GLN A 212 -14.30 -5.49 -22.81
C GLN A 212 -15.36 -4.43 -23.14
N ASN A 213 -15.15 -3.64 -24.19
CA ASN A 213 -16.06 -2.58 -24.63
C ASN A 213 -16.18 -1.38 -23.66
N TYR A 214 -15.22 -1.21 -22.74
CA TYR A 214 -15.16 -0.01 -21.90
C TYR A 214 -14.73 1.22 -22.69
N ASP A 215 -15.22 2.38 -22.24
CA ASP A 215 -14.88 3.67 -22.80
C ASP A 215 -13.52 4.16 -22.28
N VAL A 216 -12.48 3.87 -23.05
CA VAL A 216 -11.10 4.25 -22.74
C VAL A 216 -10.88 5.77 -22.69
N ARG A 217 -11.84 6.59 -23.14
CA ARG A 217 -11.80 8.06 -22.99
C ARG A 217 -11.90 8.51 -21.53
N GLU A 218 -12.34 7.64 -20.63
CA GLU A 218 -12.44 7.92 -19.20
C GLU A 218 -11.12 7.71 -18.45
N MET A 219 -10.15 6.99 -19.02
CA MET A 219 -8.87 6.67 -18.35
C MET A 219 -8.06 7.90 -17.92
N PRO A 220 -7.96 9.00 -18.71
CA PRO A 220 -7.29 10.23 -18.27
C PRO A 220 -7.81 10.80 -16.95
N ASN A 221 -9.10 10.63 -16.64
CA ASN A 221 -9.71 11.16 -15.41
C ASN A 221 -9.08 10.56 -14.14
N VAL A 222 -8.55 9.33 -14.22
CA VAL A 222 -7.85 8.68 -13.10
C VAL A 222 -6.60 9.48 -12.73
N PHE A 223 -5.80 9.84 -13.74
CA PHE A 223 -4.56 10.61 -13.54
C PHE A 223 -4.85 12.04 -13.09
N GLU A 224 -5.90 12.67 -13.63
CA GLU A 224 -6.34 13.98 -13.17
C GLU A 224 -6.75 13.94 -11.69
N THR A 225 -7.53 12.93 -11.29
CA THR A 225 -7.91 12.71 -9.90
C THR A 225 -6.70 12.56 -9.00
N LEU A 226 -5.72 11.75 -9.40
CA LEU A 226 -4.48 11.56 -8.66
C LEU A 226 -3.68 12.87 -8.53
N SER A 227 -3.56 13.65 -9.60
CA SER A 227 -2.88 14.96 -9.58
C SER A 227 -3.54 15.90 -8.58
N ARG A 228 -4.87 16.03 -8.65
CA ARG A 228 -5.63 16.93 -7.78
C ARG A 228 -5.61 16.50 -6.31
N ILE A 229 -5.60 15.20 -6.04
CA ILE A 229 -5.41 14.67 -4.68
C ILE A 229 -4.00 15.01 -4.16
N SER A 230 -2.98 14.89 -5.01
CA SER A 230 -1.61 15.27 -4.65
C SER A 230 -1.50 16.77 -4.33
N GLU A 231 -2.13 17.62 -5.14
CA GLU A 231 -2.14 19.08 -4.95
C GLU A 231 -2.88 19.47 -3.66
N ALA A 232 -4.04 18.85 -3.39
CA ALA A 232 -4.81 19.10 -2.18
C ALA A 232 -4.13 18.57 -0.90
N GLY A 233 -3.30 17.54 -1.00
CA GLY A 233 -2.55 16.95 0.12
C GLY A 233 -1.34 17.76 0.61
N GLY A 234 -0.99 18.84 -0.09
CA GLY A 234 0.19 19.68 0.17
C GLY A 234 1.48 19.15 -0.47
N ALA A 235 2.49 20.03 -0.59
CA ALA A 235 3.76 19.71 -1.24
C ALA A 235 4.44 18.47 -0.59
N GLY A 236 4.63 17.41 -1.39
CA GLY A 236 5.38 16.21 -1.00
C GLY A 236 4.55 14.97 -0.67
N ARG A 237 3.21 15.03 -0.67
CA ARG A 237 2.34 13.85 -0.54
C ARG A 237 1.81 13.41 -1.90
N LEU A 238 2.53 12.48 -2.54
CA LEU A 238 2.04 11.79 -3.73
C LEU A 238 1.04 10.70 -3.32
N PRO A 239 -0.07 10.51 -4.06
CA PRO A 239 -0.86 9.29 -4.00
C PRO A 239 0.03 8.06 -4.09
N GLU A 240 -0.28 7.02 -3.32
CA GLU A 240 0.55 5.82 -3.24
C GLU A 240 0.69 5.14 -4.61
N TRP A 241 -0.36 5.17 -5.43
CA TRP A 241 -0.29 4.69 -6.81
C TRP A 241 0.79 5.40 -7.64
N LEU A 242 0.93 6.73 -7.51
CA LEU A 242 1.97 7.48 -8.23
C LEU A 242 3.38 7.23 -7.68
N ALA A 243 3.49 6.68 -6.46
CA ALA A 243 4.79 6.32 -5.87
C ALA A 243 5.34 5.00 -6.44
N THR A 244 4.47 4.04 -6.75
CA THR A 244 4.81 2.75 -7.38
C THR A 244 4.74 2.79 -8.91
N HIS A 245 3.85 3.63 -9.45
CA HIS A 245 3.63 3.90 -10.87
C HIS A 245 3.93 5.37 -11.20
N PRO A 246 5.22 5.75 -11.37
CA PRO A 246 5.58 7.09 -11.78
C PRO A 246 4.85 7.51 -13.06
N ASN A 247 4.70 8.81 -13.27
CA ASN A 247 4.14 9.39 -14.48
C ASN A 247 5.27 9.88 -15.42
N PRO A 248 5.95 8.99 -16.18
CA PRO A 248 6.96 9.42 -17.16
C PRO A 248 6.27 10.14 -18.32
N ASP A 249 6.77 11.33 -18.67
CA ASP A 249 6.45 12.02 -19.93
C ASP A 249 4.95 12.25 -20.19
N ASN A 250 4.20 12.54 -19.13
CA ASN A 250 2.76 12.85 -19.18
C ASN A 250 1.91 11.71 -19.80
N ARG A 251 1.65 10.67 -19.02
CA ARG A 251 0.80 9.50 -19.37
C ARG A 251 -0.57 9.88 -19.94
N ILE A 252 -1.14 11.03 -19.55
CA ILE A 252 -2.39 11.55 -20.12
C ILE A 252 -2.21 11.76 -21.63
N GLU A 253 -1.17 12.48 -22.06
CA GLU A 253 -0.89 12.74 -23.48
C GLU A 253 -0.66 11.43 -24.26
N HIS A 254 -0.03 10.43 -23.62
CA HIS A 254 0.17 9.13 -24.25
C HIS A 254 -1.16 8.38 -24.46
N ILE A 255 -2.04 8.38 -23.46
CA ILE A 255 -3.37 7.77 -23.56
C ILE A 255 -4.22 8.49 -24.61
N GLU A 256 -4.19 9.82 -24.64
CA GLU A 256 -4.87 10.63 -25.67
C GLU A 256 -4.39 10.26 -27.08
N LYS A 257 -3.08 10.11 -27.29
CA LYS A 257 -2.54 9.62 -28.57
C LYS A 257 -3.04 8.23 -28.92
N MET A 258 -3.14 7.31 -27.94
CA MET A 258 -3.69 5.97 -28.18
C MET A 258 -5.16 6.04 -28.58
N ILE A 259 -5.96 6.89 -27.92
CA ILE A 259 -7.36 7.17 -28.28
C ILE A 259 -7.47 7.62 -29.74
N ASP A 260 -6.57 8.51 -30.20
CA ASP A 260 -6.56 9.00 -31.58
C ASP A 260 -6.24 7.92 -32.62
N THR A 261 -5.52 6.85 -32.23
CA THR A 261 -5.19 5.74 -33.13
C THR A 261 -6.34 4.76 -33.34
N VAL A 262 -7.36 4.77 -32.50
CA VAL A 262 -8.48 3.83 -32.56
C VAL A 262 -9.77 4.52 -33.03
N ARG A 263 -10.49 3.88 -33.94
CA ARG A 263 -11.79 4.39 -34.41
C ARG A 263 -12.88 4.10 -33.38
N LEU A 264 -13.12 5.05 -32.48
CA LEU A 264 -14.15 4.93 -31.43
C LEU A 264 -15.53 5.46 -31.85
N GLN A 265 -15.61 6.28 -32.90
CA GLN A 265 -16.82 7.06 -33.24
C GLN A 265 -18.08 6.21 -33.49
N ASP A 266 -17.91 4.99 -33.99
CA ASP A 266 -19.02 4.08 -34.30
C ASP A 266 -19.30 3.05 -33.18
N ARG A 267 -18.54 3.09 -32.08
CA ARG A 267 -18.67 2.13 -30.98
C ARG A 267 -19.54 2.69 -29.86
N LYS A 268 -20.57 1.94 -29.47
CA LYS A 268 -21.29 2.17 -28.22
C LYS A 268 -20.48 1.58 -27.05
N LEU A 269 -19.53 2.38 -26.56
CA LEU A 269 -18.67 2.02 -25.43
C LEU A 269 -19.41 2.20 -24.09
N VAL A 270 -18.96 1.47 -23.08
CA VAL A 270 -19.55 1.43 -21.74
C VAL A 270 -18.72 2.29 -20.79
N VAL A 271 -19.37 3.27 -20.15
CA VAL A 271 -18.81 4.03 -19.01
C VAL A 271 -19.29 3.44 -17.68
N ASP A 272 -20.58 3.08 -17.63
CA ASP A 272 -21.32 2.56 -16.47
C ASP A 272 -21.15 3.30 -15.13
N ARG A 273 -21.24 4.64 -15.20
CA ARG A 273 -21.10 5.52 -14.03
C ARG A 273 -22.07 5.20 -12.90
N GLU A 274 -23.36 5.09 -13.22
CA GLU A 274 -24.41 5.04 -12.21
C GLU A 274 -24.45 3.69 -11.49
N ASP A 275 -24.11 2.59 -12.17
CA ASP A 275 -24.01 1.28 -11.52
C ASP A 275 -22.77 1.16 -10.65
N TYR A 276 -21.64 1.67 -11.13
CA TYR A 276 -20.43 1.82 -10.34
C TYR A 276 -20.68 2.57 -9.02
N LEU A 277 -21.35 3.74 -9.10
CA LEU A 277 -21.66 4.53 -7.91
C LEU A 277 -22.51 3.76 -6.90
N ARG A 278 -23.52 2.99 -7.37
CA ARG A 278 -24.36 2.16 -6.50
C ARG A 278 -23.55 1.11 -5.75
N HIS A 279 -22.55 0.50 -6.40
CA HIS A 279 -21.67 -0.48 -5.75
C HIS A 279 -20.87 0.14 -4.60
N ILE A 280 -20.44 1.40 -4.72
CA ILE A 280 -19.65 2.08 -3.68
C ILE A 280 -20.51 2.87 -2.68
N GLN A 281 -21.84 2.81 -2.78
CA GLN A 281 -22.72 3.48 -1.82
C GLN A 281 -22.52 2.89 -0.42
N GLY A 282 -22.28 3.75 0.57
CA GLY A 282 -22.03 3.33 1.96
C GLY A 282 -20.59 2.91 2.23
N MET A 283 -19.71 2.92 1.21
CA MET A 283 -18.29 2.62 1.36
C MET A 283 -17.63 3.57 2.36
N THR A 284 -16.73 3.05 3.20
CA THR A 284 -15.97 3.84 4.17
C THR A 284 -15.03 4.80 3.44
N PHE A 285 -15.14 6.09 3.75
CA PHE A 285 -14.30 7.15 3.18
C PHE A 285 -13.22 7.59 4.17
N GLY A 286 -11.97 7.71 3.70
CA GLY A 286 -10.83 8.08 4.55
C GLY A 286 -10.46 7.02 5.60
N GLU A 287 -9.70 7.39 6.62
CA GLU A 287 -9.34 6.45 7.70
C GLU A 287 -10.58 5.90 8.42
N ASP A 288 -10.58 4.60 8.76
CA ASP A 288 -11.59 4.04 9.66
C ASP A 288 -11.13 4.26 11.10
N PRO A 289 -11.72 5.23 11.84
CA PRO A 289 -11.27 5.55 13.19
C PRO A 289 -11.46 4.37 14.15
N ARG A 290 -12.24 3.33 13.80
CA ARG A 290 -12.39 2.14 14.63
C ARG A 290 -11.12 1.30 14.70
N GLN A 291 -10.22 1.46 13.73
CA GLN A 291 -8.90 0.81 13.66
C GLN A 291 -7.76 1.67 14.22
N GLY A 292 -8.07 2.83 14.80
CA GLY A 292 -7.05 3.73 15.33
C GLY A 292 -7.27 5.16 14.87
N TYR A 293 -7.13 6.13 15.79
CA TYR A 293 -7.06 7.54 15.42
C TYR A 293 -6.37 8.36 16.51
N PHE A 294 -5.88 9.53 16.11
CA PHE A 294 -5.35 10.54 17.02
C PHE A 294 -6.38 11.61 17.34
N GLU A 295 -6.34 12.10 18.57
CA GLU A 295 -6.95 13.37 18.98
C GLU A 295 -5.95 14.08 19.90
N GLY A 296 -5.36 15.17 19.38
CA GLY A 296 -4.17 15.75 20.00
C GLY A 296 -3.02 14.73 19.99
N ASN A 297 -2.37 14.51 21.12
CA ASN A 297 -1.29 13.54 21.27
C ASN A 297 -1.76 12.15 21.76
N ALA A 298 -3.05 11.97 22.00
CA ALA A 298 -3.62 10.68 22.40
C ALA A 298 -4.01 9.86 21.17
N PHE A 299 -3.54 8.61 21.14
CA PHE A 299 -3.98 7.59 20.20
C PHE A 299 -5.04 6.70 20.86
N TYR A 300 -6.13 6.44 20.15
CA TYR A 300 -7.23 5.59 20.58
C TYR A 300 -7.43 4.46 19.58
N HIS A 301 -7.61 3.24 20.07
CA HIS A 301 -7.99 2.10 19.24
C HIS A 301 -9.33 1.51 19.69
N PRO A 302 -10.47 1.93 19.09
CA PRO A 302 -11.80 1.53 19.53
C PRO A 302 -12.10 0.03 19.54
N GLN A 303 -11.66 -0.72 18.52
CA GLN A 303 -11.93 -2.16 18.45
C GLN A 303 -11.13 -2.97 19.48
N MET A 304 -9.81 -2.73 19.56
CA MET A 304 -8.93 -3.39 20.53
C MET A 304 -9.06 -2.81 21.95
N ARG A 305 -9.74 -1.66 22.12
CA ARG A 305 -10.01 -0.97 23.40
C ARG A 305 -8.76 -0.57 24.20
N PHE A 306 -7.74 -0.05 23.55
CA PHE A 306 -6.62 0.58 24.24
C PHE A 306 -6.43 2.03 23.81
N GLN A 307 -5.67 2.77 24.61
CA GLN A 307 -5.21 4.11 24.30
C GLN A 307 -3.76 4.30 24.75
N MET A 308 -3.06 5.25 24.14
CA MET A 308 -1.69 5.60 24.48
C MET A 308 -1.40 7.07 24.12
N GLN A 309 -0.65 7.75 24.97
CA GLN A 309 -0.15 9.09 24.70
C GLN A 309 1.17 9.00 23.94
N PHE A 310 1.31 9.83 22.91
CA PHE A 310 2.57 10.06 22.20
C PHE A 310 3.17 11.42 22.62
N PRO A 311 4.47 11.65 22.39
CA PRO A 311 5.08 12.94 22.68
C PRO A 311 4.37 14.08 21.91
N ALA A 312 4.13 15.20 22.59
CA ALA A 312 3.57 16.39 21.97
C ALA A 312 4.50 16.95 20.88
N GLU A 313 3.93 17.62 19.88
CA GLU A 313 4.65 18.19 18.72
C GLU A 313 5.37 17.20 17.80
N TRP A 314 5.34 15.89 18.08
CA TRP A 314 5.93 14.89 17.20
C TRP A 314 5.01 14.63 16.01
N LYS A 315 5.61 14.39 14.84
CA LYS A 315 4.89 14.04 13.63
C LYS A 315 4.40 12.59 13.76
N LYS A 316 3.08 12.41 13.86
CA LYS A 316 2.44 11.11 14.10
C LYS A 316 1.87 10.52 12.81
N GLN A 317 1.87 9.20 12.73
CA GLN A 317 1.26 8.44 11.66
C GLN A 317 0.60 7.19 12.24
N ASN A 318 -0.66 6.98 11.88
CA ASN A 318 -1.36 5.72 12.10
C ASN A 318 -1.18 4.87 10.84
N MET A 319 -0.63 3.67 10.99
CA MET A 319 -0.49 2.69 9.91
C MET A 319 -1.17 1.40 10.36
N THR A 320 -1.55 0.54 9.42
CA THR A 320 -2.34 -0.68 9.72
C THR A 320 -1.66 -1.62 10.71
N GLN A 321 -0.32 -1.68 10.72
CA GLN A 321 0.47 -2.56 11.58
C GLN A 321 1.20 -1.84 12.73
N ALA A 322 1.28 -0.52 12.67
CA ALA A 322 2.06 0.25 13.63
C ALA A 322 1.58 1.70 13.74
N VAL A 323 1.76 2.27 14.92
CA VAL A 323 1.60 3.70 15.16
C VAL A 323 2.97 4.28 15.42
N VAL A 324 3.36 5.29 14.65
CA VAL A 324 4.70 5.88 14.69
C VAL A 324 4.59 7.37 14.98
N ALA A 325 5.51 7.88 15.80
CA ALA A 325 5.74 9.31 15.96
C ALA A 325 7.24 9.61 15.80
N VAL A 326 7.56 10.67 15.07
CA VAL A 326 8.93 11.12 14.80
C VAL A 326 9.17 12.49 15.44
N SER A 327 10.32 12.66 16.08
CA SER A 327 10.70 13.92 16.71
C SER A 327 10.80 15.07 15.70
N PRO A 328 10.61 16.34 16.12
CA PRO A 328 10.82 17.50 15.25
C PRO A 328 12.23 17.59 14.66
N GLY A 329 13.23 17.03 15.36
CA GLY A 329 14.61 16.95 14.90
C GLY A 329 14.90 15.75 13.98
N GLU A 330 13.89 14.95 13.66
CA GLU A 330 13.97 13.71 12.86
C GLU A 330 15.04 12.71 13.36
N ASP A 331 15.33 12.77 14.66
CA ASP A 331 16.42 12.04 15.31
C ASP A 331 15.95 11.18 16.48
N ALA A 332 14.64 11.00 16.66
CA ALA A 332 14.06 10.05 17.59
C ALA A 332 12.70 9.56 17.11
N ILE A 333 12.38 8.31 17.43
CA ILE A 333 11.16 7.62 16.98
C ILE A 333 10.49 6.97 18.19
N MET A 334 9.17 7.11 18.28
CA MET A 334 8.30 6.37 19.20
C MET A 334 7.36 5.50 18.38
N GLN A 335 7.28 4.22 18.70
CA GLN A 335 6.51 3.22 17.96
C GLN A 335 5.67 2.36 18.90
N LEU A 336 4.46 2.05 18.45
CA LEU A 336 3.55 1.05 19.00
C LEU A 336 3.21 0.07 17.89
N GLY A 337 3.31 -1.24 18.16
CA GLY A 337 2.90 -2.28 17.21
C GLY A 337 2.49 -3.57 17.91
N LEU A 338 1.96 -4.53 17.15
CA LEU A 338 1.66 -5.87 17.65
C LEU A 338 2.92 -6.73 17.66
N ALA A 339 3.13 -7.46 18.76
CA ALA A 339 4.18 -8.46 18.93
C ALA A 339 3.61 -9.90 18.96
N GLY A 340 2.40 -10.08 18.44
CA GLY A 340 1.66 -11.35 18.44
C GLY A 340 1.08 -11.69 19.81
N GLN A 341 1.07 -12.98 20.16
CA GLN A 341 0.47 -13.50 21.39
C GLN A 341 1.51 -14.01 22.40
N THR A 342 2.79 -13.80 22.11
CA THR A 342 3.91 -14.24 22.97
C THR A 342 3.89 -13.47 24.29
N PRO A 343 4.00 -14.12 25.46
CA PRO A 343 4.05 -13.43 26.75
C PRO A 343 5.15 -12.36 26.81
N PRO A 344 4.95 -11.24 27.52
CA PRO A 344 5.87 -10.10 27.51
C PRO A 344 7.35 -10.44 27.75
N GLU A 345 7.65 -11.25 28.76
CA GLU A 345 9.03 -11.63 29.11
C GLU A 345 9.68 -12.47 28.00
N GLN A 346 8.91 -13.32 27.33
CA GLN A 346 9.39 -14.13 26.23
C GLN A 346 9.59 -13.28 24.97
N ALA A 347 8.66 -12.36 24.67
CA ALA A 347 8.79 -11.42 23.58
C ALA A 347 10.03 -10.52 23.76
N ALA A 348 10.26 -10.04 24.99
CA ALA A 348 11.47 -9.29 25.34
C ALA A 348 12.74 -10.11 25.11
N ARG A 349 12.81 -11.36 25.60
CA ARG A 349 13.98 -12.23 25.35
C ARG A 349 14.22 -12.50 23.87
N GLN A 350 13.15 -12.72 23.10
CA GLN A 350 13.25 -12.92 21.66
C GLN A 350 13.82 -11.68 20.95
N PHE A 351 13.32 -10.49 21.28
CA PHE A 351 13.84 -9.23 20.76
C PHE A 351 15.32 -9.03 21.10
N LEU A 352 15.71 -9.22 22.37
CA LEU A 352 17.09 -9.04 22.82
C LEU A 352 18.05 -10.10 22.29
N SER A 353 17.54 -11.23 21.77
CA SER A 353 18.34 -12.28 21.14
C SER A 353 18.63 -12.04 19.65
N GLN A 354 18.05 -10.98 19.07
CA GLN A 354 18.27 -10.65 17.67
C GLN A 354 19.72 -10.24 17.42
N GLN A 355 20.26 -10.64 16.27
CA GLN A 355 21.62 -10.31 15.87
C GLN A 355 21.79 -8.79 15.77
N GLY A 356 22.82 -8.25 16.43
CA GLY A 356 23.13 -6.82 16.42
C GLY A 356 22.46 -6.02 17.55
N VAL A 357 21.65 -6.64 18.41
CA VAL A 357 21.10 -6.03 19.62
C VAL A 357 22.02 -6.30 20.82
N GLU A 358 22.57 -5.24 21.39
CA GLU A 358 23.31 -5.25 22.67
C GLU A 358 22.36 -4.79 23.78
N ALA A 359 21.91 -5.74 24.59
CA ALA A 359 20.81 -5.56 25.52
C ALA A 359 21.26 -5.38 26.98
N GLY A 360 20.43 -4.68 27.78
CA GLY A 360 20.36 -4.90 29.22
C GLY A 360 19.53 -6.14 29.58
N ASN A 361 19.37 -6.44 30.87
CA ASN A 361 18.47 -7.51 31.30
C ASN A 361 17.01 -7.03 31.24
N ALA A 362 16.15 -7.77 30.54
CA ALA A 362 14.71 -7.53 30.59
C ALA A 362 14.20 -7.74 32.03
N SER A 363 13.46 -6.75 32.53
CA SER A 363 12.82 -6.83 33.85
C SER A 363 11.31 -6.97 33.70
N ALA A 364 10.72 -7.88 34.48
CA ALA A 364 9.28 -7.95 34.62
C ALA A 364 8.78 -6.63 35.21
N ALA A 365 7.75 -6.07 34.61
CA ALA A 365 7.21 -4.76 34.92
C ALA A 365 5.67 -4.79 34.91
N ARG A 366 5.07 -3.67 35.30
CA ARG A 366 3.65 -3.40 35.04
C ARG A 366 3.50 -2.02 34.45
N ILE A 367 2.66 -1.91 33.43
CA ILE A 367 2.27 -0.63 32.83
C ILE A 367 0.78 -0.46 33.08
N ASN A 368 0.39 0.50 33.93
CA ASN A 368 -0.99 0.72 34.38
C ASN A 368 -1.70 -0.56 34.86
N GLY A 369 -0.96 -1.42 35.58
CA GLY A 369 -1.46 -2.68 36.10
C GLY A 369 -1.41 -3.86 35.12
N LEU A 370 -1.11 -3.63 33.85
CA LEU A 370 -0.98 -4.67 32.83
C LEU A 370 0.37 -5.40 32.92
N PRO A 371 0.43 -6.73 32.72
CA PRO A 371 1.69 -7.47 32.66
C PRO A 371 2.59 -6.92 31.55
N ALA A 372 3.84 -6.65 31.88
CA ALA A 372 4.80 -6.11 30.92
C ALA A 372 6.22 -6.61 31.18
N ALA A 373 7.08 -6.49 30.18
CA ALA A 373 8.52 -6.67 30.33
C ALA A 373 9.24 -5.55 29.57
N SER A 374 10.19 -4.90 30.23
CA SER A 374 10.88 -3.73 29.69
C SER A 374 12.38 -3.92 29.71
N SER A 375 13.06 -3.39 28.69
CA SER A 375 14.51 -3.37 28.62
C SER A 375 15.01 -2.14 27.87
N TYR A 376 16.13 -1.61 28.34
CA TYR A 376 16.98 -0.76 27.50
C TYR A 376 17.77 -1.63 26.53
N PHE A 377 18.07 -1.06 25.36
CA PHE A 377 18.86 -1.72 24.34
C PHE A 377 19.73 -0.71 23.59
N ARG A 378 20.82 -1.23 23.04
CA ARG A 378 21.55 -0.65 21.92
C ARG A 378 21.45 -1.61 20.74
N ALA A 379 21.43 -1.10 19.53
CA ALA A 379 21.44 -1.95 18.35
C ALA A 379 22.28 -1.33 17.23
N GLN A 380 22.98 -2.17 16.50
CA GLN A 380 23.68 -1.75 15.29
C GLN A 380 22.72 -1.89 14.10
N THR A 381 22.47 -0.79 13.40
CA THR A 381 21.68 -0.77 12.16
C THR A 381 22.57 -0.38 10.97
N GLU A 382 22.05 -0.53 9.75
CA GLU A 382 22.71 -0.05 8.53
C GLU A 382 22.92 1.48 8.54
N GLN A 383 22.07 2.22 9.26
CA GLN A 383 22.15 3.68 9.38
C GLN A 383 23.02 4.14 10.55
N GLY A 384 23.61 3.22 11.30
CA GLY A 384 24.43 3.50 12.48
C GLY A 384 23.88 2.85 13.75
N GLN A 385 24.56 3.12 14.87
CA GLN A 385 24.17 2.60 16.17
C GLN A 385 22.99 3.41 16.74
N ILE A 386 21.97 2.70 17.22
CA ILE A 386 20.82 3.26 17.92
C ILE A 386 20.80 2.78 19.37
N GLU A 387 20.10 3.51 20.22
CA GLU A 387 19.80 3.11 21.59
C GLU A 387 18.41 3.58 22.00
N GLY A 388 17.81 2.88 22.96
CA GLY A 388 16.41 3.12 23.29
C GLY A 388 15.87 2.22 24.40
N ILE A 389 14.56 2.32 24.60
CA ILE A 389 13.78 1.50 25.51
C ILE A 389 12.70 0.77 24.72
N VAL A 390 12.51 -0.51 25.03
CA VAL A 390 11.40 -1.31 24.53
C VAL A 390 10.62 -1.88 25.71
N SER A 391 9.30 -1.93 25.58
CA SER A 391 8.39 -2.56 26.53
C SER A 391 7.38 -3.41 25.79
N PHE A 392 7.25 -4.66 26.19
CA PHE A 392 6.19 -5.56 25.73
C PHE A 392 5.08 -5.56 26.76
N VAL A 393 3.82 -5.35 26.35
CA VAL A 393 2.65 -5.24 27.25
C VAL A 393 1.57 -6.20 26.81
N SER A 394 1.07 -7.03 27.71
CA SER A 394 -0.04 -7.94 27.42
C SER A 394 -1.39 -7.27 27.69
N TYR A 395 -2.25 -7.25 26.68
CA TYR A 395 -3.61 -6.70 26.77
C TYR A 395 -4.53 -7.37 25.75
N GLY A 396 -5.76 -7.72 26.15
CA GLY A 396 -6.76 -8.31 25.24
C GLY A 396 -6.37 -9.63 24.58
N GLY A 397 -5.49 -10.43 25.21
CA GLY A 397 -4.97 -11.68 24.64
C GLY A 397 -3.90 -11.48 23.56
N GLN A 398 -3.42 -10.25 23.37
CA GLN A 398 -2.31 -9.88 22.50
C GLN A 398 -1.17 -9.31 23.33
N THR A 399 0.01 -9.23 22.73
CA THR A 399 1.17 -8.52 23.26
C THR A 399 1.52 -7.38 22.31
N PHE A 400 1.65 -6.18 22.87
CA PHE A 400 2.02 -4.97 22.16
C PHE A 400 3.49 -4.65 22.41
N GLY A 401 4.24 -4.30 21.37
CA GLY A 401 5.58 -3.74 21.47
C GLY A 401 5.52 -2.22 21.46
N LEU A 402 6.02 -1.60 22.52
CA LEU A 402 6.13 -0.14 22.70
C LEU A 402 7.62 0.21 22.71
N MET A 403 8.09 0.97 21.73
CA MET A 403 9.52 1.24 21.57
C MET A 403 9.80 2.71 21.34
N GLY A 404 10.78 3.25 22.07
CA GLY A 404 11.34 4.57 21.80
C GLY A 404 12.83 4.45 21.55
N TYR A 405 13.34 4.99 20.43
CA TYR A 405 14.75 4.89 20.07
C TYR A 405 15.28 6.13 19.35
N THR A 406 16.60 6.28 19.38
CA THR A 406 17.35 7.43 18.87
C THR A 406 18.75 6.98 18.43
N PRO A 407 19.48 7.73 17.58
CA PRO A 407 20.92 7.52 17.40
C PRO A 407 21.66 7.51 18.75
N ALA A 408 22.74 6.74 18.82
CA ALA A 408 23.57 6.61 20.02
C ALA A 408 24.04 7.97 20.55
N GLY A 409 24.01 8.15 21.88
CA GLY A 409 24.42 9.37 22.57
C GLY A 409 23.32 10.39 22.79
N LYS A 410 22.11 10.16 22.27
CA LYS A 410 20.96 11.08 22.40
C LYS A 410 19.86 10.57 23.33
N LEU A 411 19.98 9.38 23.92
CA LEU A 411 18.93 8.79 24.77
C LEU A 411 18.53 9.70 25.93
N SER A 412 19.51 10.32 26.60
CA SER A 412 19.25 11.20 27.75
C SER A 412 18.31 12.37 27.43
N SER A 413 18.27 12.83 26.17
CA SER A 413 17.36 13.89 25.71
C SER A 413 15.92 13.41 25.54
N TYR A 414 15.71 12.13 25.24
CA TYR A 414 14.42 11.56 24.86
C TYR A 414 13.84 10.55 25.84
N ASP A 415 14.65 10.04 26.77
CA ASP A 415 14.30 8.93 27.67
C ASP A 415 13.01 9.19 28.45
N ARG A 416 12.87 10.41 29.01
CA ARG A 416 11.63 10.80 29.73
C ARG A 416 10.40 10.76 28.82
N SER A 417 10.52 11.21 27.57
CA SER A 417 9.42 11.20 26.60
C SER A 417 9.04 9.77 26.22
N PHE A 418 10.03 8.89 26.03
CA PHE A 418 9.80 7.47 25.76
C PHE A 418 9.11 6.77 26.93
N GLN A 419 9.67 6.90 28.13
CA GLN A 419 9.09 6.30 29.35
C GLN A 419 7.68 6.80 29.63
N SER A 420 7.43 8.12 29.49
CA SER A 420 6.09 8.71 29.68
C SER A 420 5.09 8.15 28.68
N SER A 421 5.47 8.04 27.40
CA SER A 421 4.60 7.49 26.36
C SER A 421 4.32 6.02 26.60
N ILE A 422 5.35 5.20 26.86
CA ILE A 422 5.21 3.77 27.19
C ILE A 422 4.31 3.58 28.41
N GLY A 423 4.56 4.34 29.48
CA GLY A 423 3.83 4.26 30.74
C GLY A 423 2.37 4.73 30.64
N SER A 424 1.97 5.36 29.53
CA SER A 424 0.59 5.83 29.32
C SER A 424 -0.33 4.79 28.69
N PHE A 425 0.20 3.66 28.20
CA PHE A 425 -0.60 2.60 27.58
C PHE A 425 -1.62 2.05 28.59
N THR A 426 -2.90 2.11 28.24
CA THR A 426 -3.98 1.67 29.13
C THR A 426 -5.24 1.28 28.36
N GLU A 427 -6.20 0.69 29.05
CA GLU A 427 -7.52 0.37 28.52
C GLU A 427 -8.29 1.66 28.17
N LEU A 428 -8.90 1.67 26.98
CA LEU A 428 -9.84 2.69 26.54
C LEU A 428 -11.23 2.36 27.05
N ARG A 429 -11.76 3.20 27.94
CA ARG A 429 -13.11 3.06 28.52
C ARG A 429 -14.11 4.14 28.09
N ASP A 430 -13.62 5.22 27.52
CA ASP A 430 -14.46 6.35 27.10
C ASP A 430 -15.35 5.95 25.92
N ALA A 431 -16.65 5.84 26.17
CA ALA A 431 -17.65 5.46 25.18
C ALA A 431 -17.70 6.42 23.98
N SER A 432 -17.38 7.71 24.17
CA SER A 432 -17.34 8.69 23.07
C SER A 432 -16.20 8.42 22.10
N LYS A 433 -15.09 7.85 22.60
CA LYS A 433 -13.93 7.45 21.79
C LYS A 433 -14.15 6.08 21.14
N ILE A 434 -14.82 5.17 21.85
CA ILE A 434 -15.14 3.82 21.37
C ILE A 434 -16.19 3.85 20.25
N ASN A 435 -17.24 4.64 20.39
CA ASN A 435 -18.40 4.62 19.49
C ASN A 435 -18.25 5.55 18.27
N VAL A 436 -17.03 5.97 17.95
CA VAL A 436 -16.73 6.77 16.77
C VAL A 436 -17.18 6.05 15.50
N GLN A 437 -17.84 6.78 14.61
CA GLN A 437 -18.33 6.23 13.34
C GLN A 437 -17.39 6.62 12.20
N PRO A 438 -17.11 5.70 11.27
CA PRO A 438 -16.36 6.04 10.06
C PRO A 438 -17.16 7.01 9.19
N ALA A 439 -16.46 7.80 8.39
CA ALA A 439 -17.08 8.56 7.31
C ALA A 439 -17.53 7.59 6.21
N ARG A 440 -18.64 7.87 5.54
CA ARG A 440 -19.19 7.01 4.49
C ARG A 440 -19.62 7.81 3.27
N LEU A 441 -19.52 7.18 2.10
CA LEU A 441 -20.08 7.70 0.87
C LEU A 441 -21.60 7.58 0.87
N GLU A 442 -22.28 8.67 0.54
CA GLU A 442 -23.70 8.70 0.23
C GLU A 442 -23.91 9.30 -1.15
N LEU A 443 -24.89 8.78 -1.88
CA LEU A 443 -25.24 9.28 -3.20
C LEU A 443 -26.49 10.14 -3.12
N VAL A 444 -26.43 11.32 -3.74
CA VAL A 444 -27.57 12.22 -3.86
C VAL A 444 -27.86 12.44 -5.33
N LYS A 445 -29.10 12.15 -5.74
CA LYS A 445 -29.58 12.53 -7.07
C LYS A 445 -29.95 14.00 -7.07
N VAL A 446 -29.27 14.79 -7.90
CA VAL A 446 -29.44 16.24 -7.92
C VAL A 446 -30.85 16.61 -8.42
N PRO A 447 -31.68 17.30 -7.62
CA PRO A 447 -33.09 17.53 -7.94
C PRO A 447 -33.32 18.65 -8.97
N ARG A 448 -32.35 19.56 -9.11
CA ARG A 448 -32.36 20.68 -10.07
C ARG A 448 -30.92 21.10 -10.33
N GLN A 449 -30.66 21.74 -11.46
CA GLN A 449 -29.35 22.31 -11.73
C GLN A 449 -28.92 23.24 -10.59
N MET A 450 -27.70 23.04 -10.08
CA MET A 450 -27.12 23.82 -8.99
C MET A 450 -25.59 23.75 -9.04
N THR A 451 -24.90 24.69 -8.41
CA THR A 451 -23.44 24.60 -8.24
C THR A 451 -23.08 23.57 -7.16
N LEU A 452 -21.83 23.13 -7.11
CA LEU A 452 -21.35 22.27 -6.02
C LEU A 452 -21.46 22.94 -4.65
N ASP A 453 -21.22 24.25 -4.57
CA ASP A 453 -21.40 25.03 -3.34
C ASP A 453 -22.87 25.01 -2.84
N GLN A 454 -23.82 25.22 -3.76
CA GLN A 454 -25.25 25.10 -3.47
C GLN A 454 -25.64 23.69 -3.06
N PHE A 455 -25.08 22.68 -3.75
CA PHE A 455 -25.27 21.27 -3.40
C PHE A 455 -24.77 21.00 -1.98
N ASN A 456 -23.56 21.42 -1.61
CA ASN A 456 -23.00 21.20 -0.28
C ASN A 456 -23.75 21.98 0.81
N SER A 457 -24.31 23.15 0.48
CA SER A 457 -25.19 23.89 1.41
C SER A 457 -26.50 23.13 1.70
N GLN A 458 -27.06 22.45 0.69
CA GLN A 458 -28.31 21.69 0.81
C GLN A 458 -28.10 20.26 1.33
N TYR A 459 -26.96 19.65 0.98
CA TYR A 459 -26.57 18.28 1.29
C TYR A 459 -25.14 18.26 1.85
N PRO A 460 -24.93 18.72 3.10
CA PRO A 460 -23.59 18.90 3.64
C PRO A 460 -22.74 17.64 3.61
N SER A 461 -21.49 17.81 3.20
CA SER A 461 -20.43 16.82 3.24
C SER A 461 -19.50 17.09 4.42
N SER A 462 -18.97 16.05 5.07
CA SER A 462 -18.01 16.17 6.19
C SER A 462 -16.57 16.45 5.74
N ILE A 463 -16.30 16.46 4.44
CA ILE A 463 -15.01 16.78 3.84
C ILE A 463 -15.00 18.20 3.24
N PRO A 464 -13.81 18.82 3.07
CA PRO A 464 -13.69 20.13 2.42
C PRO A 464 -14.29 20.14 1.01
N LEU A 465 -14.81 21.30 0.60
CA LEU A 465 -15.50 21.46 -0.68
C LEU A 465 -14.61 21.14 -1.89
N GLU A 466 -13.31 21.44 -1.81
CA GLU A 466 -12.33 21.06 -2.82
C GLU A 466 -12.17 19.53 -2.95
N GLN A 467 -12.13 18.82 -1.82
CA GLN A 467 -12.07 17.36 -1.85
C GLN A 467 -13.39 16.78 -2.38
N LEU A 468 -14.52 17.40 -2.08
CA LEU A 468 -15.82 17.02 -2.63
C LEU A 468 -15.87 17.21 -4.15
N ALA A 469 -15.25 18.28 -4.67
CA ALA A 469 -15.11 18.52 -6.10
C ALA A 469 -14.27 17.45 -6.79
N ILE A 470 -13.10 17.13 -6.20
CA ILE A 470 -12.18 16.10 -6.70
C ILE A 470 -12.89 14.76 -6.84
N ILE A 471 -13.51 14.26 -5.77
CA ILE A 471 -14.14 12.93 -5.82
C ILE A 471 -15.33 12.90 -6.79
N ASN A 472 -15.89 14.03 -7.23
CA ASN A 472 -17.00 14.06 -8.20
C ASN A 472 -16.58 14.44 -9.63
N HIS A 473 -15.28 14.56 -9.91
CA HIS A 473 -14.75 15.07 -11.19
C HIS A 473 -15.37 16.42 -11.57
N LEU A 474 -15.34 17.35 -10.61
CA LEU A 474 -15.78 18.73 -10.78
C LEU A 474 -14.58 19.65 -10.61
N GLU A 475 -14.48 20.71 -11.40
CA GLU A 475 -13.35 21.66 -11.37
C GLU A 475 -13.24 22.37 -10.01
N GLY A 476 -14.35 22.63 -9.34
CA GLY A 476 -14.36 23.26 -8.02
C GLY A 476 -15.75 23.64 -7.50
N PRO A 477 -15.84 24.51 -6.47
CA PRO A 477 -17.09 24.93 -5.84
C PRO A 477 -18.15 25.50 -6.79
N SER A 478 -17.71 26.21 -7.83
CA SER A 478 -18.60 26.87 -8.81
C SER A 478 -19.08 25.94 -9.93
N SER A 479 -18.59 24.70 -10.01
CA SER A 479 -18.97 23.76 -11.07
C SER A 479 -20.48 23.50 -11.04
N VAL A 480 -21.11 23.63 -12.20
CA VAL A 480 -22.55 23.42 -12.37
C VAL A 480 -22.84 21.93 -12.52
N ILE A 481 -23.72 21.41 -11.67
CA ILE A 481 -24.14 20.02 -11.67
C ILE A 481 -25.53 19.94 -12.33
N PRO A 482 -25.71 19.13 -13.39
CA PRO A 482 -26.99 18.99 -14.06
C PRO A 482 -28.00 18.24 -13.19
N VAL A 483 -29.29 18.51 -13.45
CA VAL A 483 -30.39 17.77 -12.84
C VAL A 483 -30.27 16.27 -13.13
N GLY A 484 -30.56 15.44 -12.14
CA GLY A 484 -30.57 13.99 -12.25
C GLY A 484 -29.23 13.30 -12.12
N ARG A 485 -28.09 14.02 -12.15
CA ARG A 485 -26.76 13.43 -11.90
C ARG A 485 -26.66 12.94 -10.46
N MET A 486 -26.13 11.74 -10.25
CA MET A 486 -25.76 11.25 -8.92
C MET A 486 -24.43 11.87 -8.49
N VAL A 487 -24.42 12.45 -7.30
CA VAL A 487 -23.24 13.10 -6.70
C VAL A 487 -22.90 12.39 -5.41
N LYS A 488 -21.62 12.08 -5.22
CA LYS A 488 -21.08 11.56 -3.96
C LYS A 488 -21.02 12.70 -2.95
N ARG A 489 -21.48 12.45 -1.72
CA ARG A 489 -21.12 13.23 -0.53
C ARG A 489 -20.54 12.31 0.54
N VAL A 490 -19.80 12.86 1.47
CA VAL A 490 -19.29 12.12 2.63
C VAL A 490 -20.08 12.51 3.86
N VAL A 491 -20.59 11.53 4.59
CA VAL A 491 -21.36 11.74 5.82
C VAL A 491 -20.73 11.00 6.99
N GLY A 492 -20.92 11.53 8.19
CA GLY A 492 -20.27 10.98 9.39
C GLY A 492 -18.76 11.18 9.37
N GLY A 493 -18.05 10.36 10.14
CA GLY A 493 -16.63 10.56 10.40
C GLY A 493 -16.35 11.67 11.42
N ARG A 494 -15.07 11.86 11.74
CA ARG A 494 -14.62 13.03 12.48
C ARG A 494 -14.47 14.21 11.51
N PRO A 495 -14.85 15.44 11.90
CA PRO A 495 -14.66 16.62 11.06
C PRO A 495 -13.21 16.77 10.62
N ALA A 496 -12.98 17.17 9.37
CA ALA A 496 -11.66 17.50 8.86
C ALA A 496 -11.00 18.58 9.75
N GLY A 497 -9.77 18.32 10.23
CA GLY A 497 -9.01 19.25 11.08
C GLY A 497 -8.87 18.89 12.57
N SER A 498 -9.32 17.70 13.00
CA SER A 498 -9.14 17.24 14.39
C SER A 498 -7.86 16.42 14.65
N SER A 499 -6.91 16.40 13.72
CA SER A 499 -5.68 15.58 13.74
C SER A 499 -4.44 16.38 14.15
#